data_AF-A0A7D5FVM1-F1
#
_entry.id   AF-A0A7D5FVM1-F1
#
_cell.length_a   1.000
_cell.length_b   1.000
_cell.length_c   1.000
_cell.angle_alpha   90.00
_cell.angle_beta   90.00
_cell.angle_gamma   90.00
#
_symmetry.space_group_name_H-M   'P 1'
#
loop_
_entity.id
_entity.type
_entity.pdbx_description
1 polymer ?
#
loop_
_entity_poly.entity_id
_entity_poly.type
_entity_poly.pdbx_seq_one_letter_code
_entity_poly.pdbx_strand_id
1 'polypeptide(L)'
;MKREKSVITFLMSAFAFCLVIIIGSYILNFRSSPISNNPSDWGVLGDYFGGILNPLISLITLFFLIKTYLSQKEELIQSEIAADEQRQISQKTAYIQLLSTKISASYEIVALYRGEMEGVTNAMNAPGNGRSYTSMEGQRYFHDEEQREYRLLMARKIKAELGKIDDYLKEIESLPN
;
A
#
# COMPACT_ATOMS: atom_id res chain seq x y z
N MET A 1 -23.11 -1.95 12.77
CA MET A 1 -23.92 -0.69 12.75
C MET A 1 -25.34 -0.77 13.34
N LYS A 2 -26.36 -1.40 12.74
CA LYS A 2 -27.76 -1.36 13.28
C LYS A 2 -27.88 -1.93 14.70
N ARG A 3 -27.23 -3.08 14.97
CA ARG A 3 -27.20 -3.73 16.29
C ARG A 3 -26.52 -2.86 17.35
N GLU A 4 -25.41 -2.20 16.99
CA GLU A 4 -24.66 -1.35 17.91
C GLU A 4 -25.40 -0.07 18.26
N LYS A 5 -26.06 0.56 17.28
CA LYS A 5 -26.94 1.71 17.55
C LYS A 5 -28.05 1.32 18.52
N SER A 6 -28.66 0.16 18.32
CA SER A 6 -29.69 -0.35 19.25
C SER A 6 -29.16 -0.61 20.66
N VAL A 7 -27.94 -1.14 20.81
CA VAL A 7 -27.31 -1.36 22.13
C VAL A 7 -27.01 -0.02 22.82
N ILE A 8 -26.47 0.96 22.08
CA ILE A 8 -26.18 2.30 22.63
C ILE A 8 -27.47 2.99 23.06
N THR A 9 -28.51 2.97 22.23
CA THR A 9 -29.82 3.54 22.57
C THR A 9 -30.42 2.86 23.81
N PHE A 10 -30.30 1.54 23.91
CA PHE A 10 -30.76 0.79 25.09
C PHE A 10 -30.00 1.20 26.36
N LEU A 11 -28.67 1.24 26.33
CA LEU A 11 -27.85 1.65 27.46
C LEU A 11 -28.17 3.09 27.92
N MET A 12 -28.34 4.01 26.97
CA MET A 12 -28.73 5.41 27.26
C MET A 12 -30.12 5.50 27.89
N SER A 13 -31.09 4.74 27.36
CA SER A 13 -32.45 4.70 27.92
C SER A 13 -32.47 4.08 29.32
N ALA A 14 -31.69 3.02 29.55
CA ALA A 14 -31.57 2.38 30.85
C ALA A 14 -30.93 3.34 31.88
N PHE A 15 -29.87 4.05 31.48
CA PHE A 15 -29.23 5.06 32.32
C PHE A 15 -30.18 6.21 32.68
N ALA A 16 -30.91 6.75 31.70
CA ALA A 16 -31.91 7.79 31.93
C ALA A 16 -33.05 7.32 32.84
N PHE A 17 -33.51 6.07 32.66
CA PHE A 17 -34.52 5.46 33.52
C PHE A 17 -34.03 5.31 34.98
N CYS A 18 -32.78 4.84 35.17
CA CYS A 18 -32.17 4.79 36.50
C CYS A 18 -32.10 6.18 37.15
N LEU A 19 -31.72 7.23 36.40
CA LEU A 19 -31.71 8.60 36.92
C LEU A 19 -33.10 9.07 37.37
N VAL A 20 -34.13 8.83 36.54
CA VAL A 20 -35.51 9.19 36.87
C VAL A 20 -35.99 8.48 38.12
N ILE A 21 -35.65 7.20 38.30
CA ILE A 21 -36.00 6.44 39.51
C ILE A 21 -35.30 7.03 40.74
N ILE A 22 -33.98 7.26 40.69
CA ILE A 22 -33.23 7.72 41.86
C ILE A 22 -33.70 9.12 42.27
N ILE A 23 -33.81 10.05 41.31
CA ILE A 23 -34.28 11.41 41.54
C ILE A 23 -35.74 11.41 42.00
N GLY A 24 -36.60 10.64 41.33
CA GLY A 24 -38.02 10.52 41.69
C GLY A 24 -38.24 9.95 43.08
N SER A 25 -37.51 8.90 43.45
CA SER A 25 -37.54 8.32 44.79
C SER A 25 -37.08 9.31 45.86
N TYR A 26 -36.02 10.08 45.59
CA TYR A 26 -35.54 11.12 46.50
C TYR A 26 -36.59 12.21 46.70
N ILE A 27 -37.15 12.77 45.63
CA ILE A 27 -38.18 13.81 45.70
C ILE A 27 -39.41 13.31 46.46
N LEU A 28 -39.88 12.08 46.19
CA LEU A 28 -41.06 11.53 46.85
C LEU A 28 -40.85 11.33 48.37
N ASN A 29 -39.66 10.91 48.78
CA ASN A 29 -39.33 10.69 50.20
C ASN A 29 -39.16 11.99 50.97
N PHE A 30 -38.53 13.01 50.34
CA PHE A 30 -38.16 14.27 50.98
C PHE A 30 -39.04 15.47 50.60
N ARG A 31 -40.18 15.25 49.92
CA ARG A 31 -41.09 16.31 49.44
C ARG A 31 -41.57 17.31 50.50
N SER A 32 -41.56 16.90 51.77
CA SER A 32 -42.04 17.70 52.91
C SER A 32 -40.90 18.37 53.69
N SER A 33 -39.64 18.13 53.30
CA SER A 33 -38.47 18.73 53.93
C SER A 33 -38.13 20.07 53.29
N PRO A 34 -37.74 21.10 54.06
CA PRO A 34 -37.27 22.36 53.51
C PRO A 34 -35.92 22.17 52.79
N ILE A 35 -35.64 23.03 51.81
CA ILE A 35 -34.35 23.06 51.13
C ILE A 35 -33.27 23.50 52.12
N SER A 36 -32.17 22.75 52.21
CA SER A 36 -31.08 23.10 53.12
C SER A 36 -30.27 24.30 52.61
N ASN A 37 -29.99 25.24 53.52
CA ASN A 37 -29.08 26.37 53.30
C ASN A 37 -27.62 26.03 53.67
N ASN A 38 -27.36 24.85 54.23
CA ASN A 38 -26.01 24.41 54.58
C ASN A 38 -25.37 23.67 53.39
N PRO A 39 -24.27 24.19 52.81
CA PRO A 39 -23.55 23.52 51.72
C PRO A 39 -23.12 22.08 52.03
N SER A 40 -22.88 21.74 53.31
CA SER A 40 -22.48 20.38 53.70
C SER A 40 -23.53 19.31 53.37
N ASP A 41 -24.82 19.65 53.46
CA ASP A 41 -25.91 18.70 53.21
C ASP A 41 -26.02 18.34 51.72
N TRP A 42 -25.66 19.30 50.85
CA TRP A 42 -25.56 19.08 49.41
C TRP A 42 -24.40 18.16 49.03
N GLY A 43 -23.31 18.16 49.82
CA GLY A 43 -22.22 17.21 49.68
C GLY A 43 -22.67 15.77 49.93
N VAL A 44 -23.39 15.54 51.03
CA VAL A 44 -23.94 14.22 51.38
C VAL A 44 -24.95 13.73 50.33
N LEU A 45 -25.76 14.63 49.78
CA LEU A 45 -26.64 14.32 48.66
C LEU A 45 -25.85 13.87 47.42
N GLY A 46 -24.77 14.60 47.11
CA GLY A 46 -23.83 14.25 46.04
C GLY A 46 -23.23 12.86 46.24
N ASP A 47 -22.86 12.50 47.47
CA ASP A 47 -22.33 11.17 47.80
C ASP A 47 -23.37 10.06 47.61
N TYR A 48 -24.64 10.30 47.94
CA TYR A 48 -25.73 9.33 47.72
C TYR A 48 -25.94 9.05 46.22
N PHE A 49 -26.05 10.09 45.40
CA PHE A 49 -26.18 9.93 43.94
C PHE A 49 -24.91 9.36 43.33
N GLY A 50 -23.74 9.85 43.75
CA GLY A 50 -22.43 9.40 43.28
C GLY A 50 -22.16 7.93 43.61
N GLY A 51 -22.58 7.46 44.78
CA GLY A 51 -22.43 6.06 45.19
C GLY A 51 -23.18 5.07 44.30
N ILE A 52 -24.28 5.50 43.67
CA ILE A 52 -25.08 4.67 42.76
C ILE A 52 -24.69 4.90 41.30
N LEU A 53 -24.51 6.17 40.90
CA LEU A 53 -24.23 6.53 39.51
C LEU A 53 -22.79 6.22 39.10
N ASN A 54 -21.81 6.36 39.99
CA ASN A 54 -20.41 6.13 39.62
C ASN A 54 -20.15 4.67 39.22
N PRO A 55 -20.57 3.63 39.98
CA PRO A 55 -20.41 2.25 39.52
C PRO A 55 -21.12 1.96 38.19
N LEU A 56 -22.32 2.52 37.98
CA LEU A 56 -23.07 2.38 36.74
C LEU A 56 -22.32 3.00 35.54
N ILE A 57 -21.83 4.23 35.70
CA ILE A 57 -21.03 4.94 34.70
C ILE A 57 -19.73 4.19 34.43
N SER A 58 -19.05 3.70 35.46
CA SER A 58 -17.81 2.92 35.32
C SER A 58 -18.03 1.63 34.53
N LEU A 59 -19.12 0.91 34.77
CA LEU A 59 -19.47 -0.30 34.00
C LEU A 59 -19.76 0.02 32.53
N ILE A 60 -20.52 1.08 32.25
CA ILE A 60 -20.79 1.54 30.87
C ILE A 60 -19.48 1.94 30.19
N THR A 61 -18.62 2.67 30.89
CA THR A 61 -17.30 3.10 30.38
C THR A 61 -16.42 1.89 30.06
N LEU A 62 -16.35 0.91 30.97
CA LEU A 62 -15.59 -0.32 30.75
C LEU A 62 -16.13 -1.12 29.56
N PHE A 63 -17.46 -1.21 29.40
CA PHE A 63 -18.08 -1.84 28.25
C PHE A 63 -17.66 -1.19 26.93
N PHE A 64 -17.72 0.14 26.85
CA PHE A 64 -17.27 0.87 25.66
C PHE A 64 -15.77 0.72 25.43
N LEU A 65 -14.96 0.74 26.48
CA LEU A 65 -13.51 0.56 26.37
C LEU A 65 -13.17 -0.81 25.79
N ILE A 66 -13.77 -1.89 26.30
CA ILE A 66 -13.57 -3.25 25.77
C ILE A 66 -14.02 -3.34 24.32
N LYS A 67 -15.19 -2.77 24.00
CA LYS A 67 -15.69 -2.77 22.62
C LYS A 67 -14.73 -2.04 21.67
N THR A 68 -14.25 -0.87 22.07
CA THR A 68 -13.27 -0.09 21.30
C THR A 68 -11.98 -0.87 21.12
N TYR A 69 -11.46 -1.48 22.18
CA TYR A 69 -10.25 -2.31 22.10
C TYR A 69 -10.40 -3.48 21.12
N LEU A 70 -11.54 -4.19 21.14
CA LEU A 70 -11.79 -5.28 20.21
C LEU A 70 -11.92 -4.78 18.76
N SER A 71 -12.59 -3.64 18.53
CA SER A 71 -12.68 -3.02 17.21
C SER A 71 -11.31 -2.61 16.69
N GLN A 72 -10.50 -1.95 17.53
CA GLN A 72 -9.14 -1.56 17.19
C GLN A 72 -8.26 -2.75 16.86
N LYS A 73 -8.39 -3.86 17.60
CA LYS A 73 -7.64 -5.09 17.32
C LYS A 73 -8.02 -5.69 15.97
N GLU A 74 -9.31 -5.74 15.63
CA GLU A 74 -9.77 -6.21 14.32
C GLU A 74 -9.26 -5.31 13.19
N GLU A 75 -9.38 -3.99 13.35
CA GLU A 75 -8.87 -3.01 12.38
C GLU A 75 -7.36 -3.13 12.17
N LEU A 76 -6.59 -3.39 13.23
CA LEU A 76 -5.14 -3.64 13.14
C LEU A 76 -4.82 -4.91 12.33
N ILE A 77 -5.53 -6.01 12.57
CA ILE A 77 -5.33 -7.26 11.82
C ILE A 77 -5.67 -7.06 10.35
N GLN A 78 -6.79 -6.42 10.04
CA GLN A 78 -7.18 -6.12 8.65
C GLN A 78 -6.16 -5.19 7.98
N SER A 79 -5.65 -4.19 8.71
CA SER A 79 -4.60 -3.31 8.21
C SER A 79 -3.29 -4.04 7.97
N GLU A 80 -2.92 -5.02 8.79
CA GLU A 80 -1.71 -5.82 8.62
C GLU A 80 -1.82 -6.73 7.38
N ILE A 81 -2.98 -7.40 7.19
CA ILE A 81 -3.26 -8.21 6.00
C ILE A 81 -3.18 -7.35 4.74
N ALA A 82 -3.86 -6.20 4.73
CA ALA A 82 -3.83 -5.28 3.59
C ALA A 82 -2.41 -4.75 3.30
N ALA A 83 -1.62 -4.49 4.35
CA ALA A 83 -0.23 -4.04 4.19
C ALA A 83 0.67 -5.14 3.61
N ASP A 84 0.47 -6.40 4.00
CA ASP A 84 1.22 -7.53 3.44
C ASP A 84 0.86 -7.78 1.97
N GLU A 85 -0.44 -7.80 1.63
CA GLU A 85 -0.90 -7.87 0.23
C GLU A 85 -0.31 -6.74 -0.62
N GLN A 86 -0.35 -5.50 -0.11
CA GLN A 86 0.22 -4.34 -0.78
C GLN A 86 1.74 -4.46 -0.97
N ARG A 87 2.45 -5.02 0.01
CA ARG A 87 3.90 -5.26 -0.07
C ARG A 87 4.22 -6.28 -1.16
N GLN A 88 3.47 -7.37 -1.25
CA GLN A 88 3.64 -8.37 -2.29
C GLN A 88 3.39 -7.78 -3.68
N ILE A 89 2.31 -7.02 -3.85
CA ILE A 89 2.01 -6.31 -5.11
C ILE A 89 3.11 -5.32 -5.46
N SER A 90 3.62 -4.56 -4.49
CA SER A 90 4.70 -3.59 -4.70
C SER A 90 6.00 -4.27 -5.15
N GLN A 91 6.39 -5.39 -4.52
CA GLN A 91 7.56 -6.17 -4.91
C GLN A 91 7.42 -6.73 -6.33
N LYS A 92 6.26 -7.30 -6.67
CA LYS A 92 5.96 -7.80 -8.02
C LYS A 92 6.03 -6.68 -9.05
N THR A 93 5.46 -5.51 -8.74
CA THR A 93 5.49 -4.34 -9.62
C THR A 93 6.92 -3.83 -9.85
N ALA A 94 7.72 -3.74 -8.79
CA ALA A 94 9.14 -3.36 -8.90
C ALA A 94 9.93 -4.37 -9.74
N TYR A 95 9.62 -5.66 -9.62
CA TYR A 95 10.24 -6.71 -10.43
C TYR A 95 9.89 -6.60 -11.93
N ILE A 96 8.61 -6.43 -12.25
CA ILE A 96 8.15 -6.20 -13.63
C ILE A 96 8.80 -4.94 -14.22
N GLN A 97 8.91 -3.87 -13.42
CA GLN A 97 9.57 -2.64 -13.83
C GLN A 97 11.05 -2.88 -14.14
N LEU A 98 11.76 -3.64 -13.30
CA LEU A 98 13.15 -4.02 -13.54
C LEU A 98 13.31 -4.79 -14.86
N LEU A 99 12.47 -5.79 -15.10
CA LEU A 99 12.48 -6.55 -16.36
C LEU A 99 12.20 -5.65 -17.56
N SER A 100 11.22 -4.74 -17.44
CA SER A 100 10.90 -3.76 -18.47
C SER A 100 12.08 -2.82 -18.76
N THR A 101 12.80 -2.36 -17.73
CA THR A 101 14.03 -1.56 -17.90
C THR A 101 15.13 -2.37 -18.59
N LYS A 102 15.32 -3.64 -18.25
CA LYS A 102 16.28 -4.52 -18.94
C LYS A 102 15.91 -4.72 -20.41
N ILE A 103 14.63 -4.91 -20.71
CA ILE A 103 14.12 -5.02 -22.09
C ILE A 103 14.45 -3.73 -22.87
N SER A 104 14.14 -2.56 -22.32
CA SER A 104 14.46 -1.27 -22.96
C SER A 104 15.96 -1.11 -23.22
N ALA A 105 16.81 -1.45 -22.26
CA ALA A 105 18.27 -1.40 -22.43
C ALA A 105 18.75 -2.37 -23.54
N SER A 106 18.22 -3.60 -23.60
CA SER A 106 18.53 -4.53 -24.69
C SER A 106 18.07 -4.01 -26.05
N TYR A 107 16.90 -3.36 -26.15
CA TYR A 107 16.47 -2.71 -27.39
C TYR A 107 17.39 -1.58 -27.83
N GLU A 108 17.91 -0.77 -26.90
CA GLU A 108 18.90 0.27 -27.21
C GLU A 108 20.21 -0.33 -27.73
N ILE A 109 20.69 -1.42 -27.12
CA ILE A 109 21.87 -2.15 -27.60
C ILE A 109 21.62 -2.73 -29.01
N VAL A 110 20.44 -3.28 -29.27
CA VAL A 110 20.06 -3.75 -30.62
C VAL A 110 20.07 -2.59 -31.63
N ALA A 111 19.55 -1.42 -31.25
CA ALA A 111 19.56 -0.24 -32.09
C ALA A 111 21.00 0.23 -32.41
N LEU A 112 21.90 0.20 -31.42
CA LEU A 112 23.32 0.49 -31.60
C LEU A 112 23.96 -0.46 -32.63
N TYR A 113 23.82 -1.77 -32.46
CA TYR A 113 24.37 -2.76 -33.40
C TYR A 113 23.76 -2.67 -34.79
N ARG A 114 22.47 -2.31 -34.88
CA ARG A 114 21.81 -2.03 -36.16
C ARG A 114 22.43 -0.81 -36.84
N GLY A 115 22.70 0.26 -36.09
CA GLY A 115 23.40 1.44 -36.57
C GLY A 115 24.81 1.12 -37.08
N GLU A 116 25.57 0.29 -36.37
CA GLU A 116 26.87 -0.19 -36.83
C GLU A 116 26.77 -0.95 -38.16
N MET A 117 25.81 -1.88 -38.29
CA MET A 117 25.59 -2.60 -39.55
C MET A 117 25.21 -1.69 -40.72
N GLU A 118 24.39 -0.66 -40.46
CA GLU A 118 24.02 0.34 -41.46
C GLU A 118 25.24 1.18 -41.88
N GLY A 119 26.06 1.60 -40.91
CA GLY A 119 27.32 2.31 -41.15
C GLY A 119 28.27 1.51 -42.04
N VAL A 120 28.46 0.22 -41.75
CA VAL A 120 29.28 -0.68 -42.59
C VAL A 120 28.66 -0.85 -43.97
N THR A 121 27.34 -1.03 -44.07
CA THR A 121 26.64 -1.17 -45.35
C THR A 121 26.86 0.08 -46.23
N ASN A 122 26.80 1.26 -45.64
CA ASN A 122 27.07 2.51 -46.33
C ASN A 122 28.53 2.64 -46.77
N ALA A 123 29.49 2.20 -45.94
CA ALA A 123 30.92 2.22 -46.27
C ALA A 123 31.27 1.29 -47.44
N MET A 124 30.70 0.07 -47.44
CA MET A 124 30.86 -0.93 -48.52
C MET A 124 30.22 -0.47 -49.84
N ASN A 125 29.12 0.29 -49.78
CA ASN A 125 28.39 0.77 -50.97
C ASN A 125 28.84 2.15 -51.45
N ALA A 126 29.82 2.80 -50.80
CA ALA A 126 30.26 4.14 -51.16
C ALA A 126 31.03 4.14 -52.50
N PRO A 127 30.82 5.16 -53.37
CA PRO A 127 31.51 5.24 -54.66
C PRO A 127 33.04 5.40 -54.50
N GLY A 128 33.80 4.53 -55.18
CA GLY A 128 35.26 4.34 -55.04
C GLY A 128 35.59 2.90 -54.61
N ASN A 129 36.87 2.51 -54.50
CA ASN A 129 37.22 1.27 -53.77
C ASN A 129 36.73 1.45 -52.32
N GLY A 130 35.84 0.56 -51.86
CA GLY A 130 35.08 0.65 -50.60
C GLY A 130 35.83 1.35 -49.47
N ARG A 131 35.16 2.34 -48.83
CA ARG A 131 35.81 3.12 -47.78
C ARG A 131 35.97 2.26 -46.53
N SER A 132 37.04 2.51 -45.79
CA SER A 132 37.22 1.88 -44.48
C SER A 132 36.12 2.30 -43.52
N TYR A 133 35.58 1.37 -42.75
CA TYR A 133 34.65 1.65 -41.66
C TYR A 133 35.38 1.70 -40.32
N THR A 134 35.01 2.61 -39.43
CA THR A 134 35.51 2.63 -38.04
C THR A 134 34.34 2.32 -37.12
N SER A 135 34.45 1.23 -36.37
CA SER A 135 33.44 0.79 -35.41
C SER A 135 33.32 1.71 -34.20
N MET A 136 32.24 1.55 -33.45
CA MET A 136 32.05 2.16 -32.13
C MET A 136 33.20 1.89 -31.14
N GLU A 137 33.94 0.79 -31.31
CA GLU A 137 35.09 0.40 -30.49
C GLU A 137 36.39 1.10 -30.95
N GLY A 138 36.32 1.93 -32.00
CA GLY A 138 37.46 2.62 -32.59
C GLY A 138 38.31 1.76 -33.53
N GLN A 139 37.95 0.48 -33.72
CA GLN A 139 38.63 -0.40 -34.66
C GLN A 139 38.24 -0.09 -36.10
N ARG A 140 39.24 0.03 -36.97
CA ARG A 140 39.07 0.32 -38.40
C ARG A 140 39.15 -0.96 -39.23
N TYR A 141 38.19 -1.14 -40.13
CA TYR A 141 38.05 -2.26 -41.05
C TYR A 141 38.22 -1.73 -42.47
N PHE A 142 39.24 -2.22 -43.20
CA PHE A 142 39.59 -1.70 -44.52
C PHE A 142 39.06 -2.59 -45.64
N HIS A 143 39.19 -3.90 -45.49
CA HIS A 143 38.84 -4.86 -46.53
C HIS A 143 37.37 -5.25 -46.45
N ASP A 144 36.74 -5.49 -47.60
CA ASP A 144 35.32 -5.88 -47.70
C ASP A 144 35.02 -7.16 -46.90
N GLU A 145 35.97 -8.10 -46.84
CA GLU A 145 35.85 -9.33 -46.07
C GLU A 145 35.78 -9.05 -44.56
N GLU A 146 36.69 -8.22 -44.04
CA GLU A 146 36.70 -7.79 -42.64
C GLU A 146 35.39 -7.06 -42.27
N GLN A 147 34.93 -6.17 -43.16
CA GLN A 147 33.66 -5.44 -42.99
C GLN A 147 32.46 -6.40 -42.98
N ARG A 148 32.45 -7.42 -43.85
CA ARG A 148 31.41 -8.46 -43.89
C ARG A 148 31.41 -9.31 -42.62
N GLU A 149 32.58 -9.71 -42.13
CA GLU A 149 32.71 -10.44 -40.87
C GLU A 149 32.19 -9.61 -39.68
N TYR A 150 32.52 -8.32 -39.64
CA TYR A 150 32.03 -7.43 -38.60
C TYR A 150 30.49 -7.29 -38.63
N ARG A 151 29.87 -7.19 -39.81
CA ARG A 151 28.40 -7.21 -39.94
C ARG A 151 27.79 -8.51 -39.42
N LEU A 152 28.38 -9.66 -39.74
CA LEU A 152 27.93 -10.96 -39.23
C LEU A 152 28.09 -11.07 -37.71
N LEU A 153 29.14 -10.46 -37.15
CA LEU A 153 29.30 -10.34 -35.70
C LEU A 153 28.17 -9.50 -35.09
N MET A 154 27.86 -8.33 -35.63
CA MET A 154 26.76 -7.49 -35.14
C MET A 154 25.41 -8.21 -35.22
N ALA A 155 25.13 -8.92 -36.33
CA ALA A 155 23.92 -9.72 -36.48
C ALA A 155 23.82 -10.82 -35.39
N ARG A 156 24.93 -11.49 -35.05
CA ARG A 156 24.98 -12.45 -33.94
C ARG A 156 24.73 -11.79 -32.58
N LYS A 157 25.33 -10.61 -32.33
CA LYS A 157 25.10 -9.86 -31.08
C LYS A 157 23.64 -9.42 -30.95
N ILE A 158 23.00 -8.96 -32.02
CA ILE A 158 21.56 -8.63 -32.05
C ILE A 158 20.71 -9.85 -31.72
N LYS A 159 20.97 -10.99 -32.37
CA LYS A 159 20.23 -12.23 -32.10
C LYS A 159 20.33 -12.62 -30.63
N ALA A 160 21.50 -12.45 -30.00
CA ALA A 160 21.69 -12.72 -28.59
C ALA A 160 20.87 -11.78 -27.69
N GLU A 161 20.83 -10.47 -27.98
CA GLU A 161 20.01 -9.51 -27.23
C GLU A 161 18.50 -9.76 -27.41
N LEU A 162 18.06 -10.11 -28.62
CA LEU A 162 16.66 -10.50 -28.85
C LEU A 162 16.28 -11.74 -28.03
N GLY A 163 17.18 -12.72 -27.92
CA GLY A 163 16.96 -13.88 -27.05
C GLY A 163 16.78 -13.50 -25.57
N LYS A 164 17.55 -12.54 -25.06
CA LYS A 164 17.36 -12.03 -23.69
C LYS A 164 16.00 -11.35 -23.51
N ILE A 165 15.57 -10.57 -24.50
CA ILE A 165 14.25 -9.92 -24.48
C ILE A 165 13.14 -10.97 -24.43
N ASP A 166 13.22 -12.01 -25.26
CA ASP A 166 12.25 -13.11 -25.25
C ASP A 166 12.21 -13.82 -23.88
N ASP A 167 13.36 -14.01 -23.24
CA ASP A 167 13.44 -14.63 -21.91
C ASP A 167 12.82 -13.73 -20.83
N TYR A 168 13.08 -12.41 -20.85
CA TYR A 168 12.45 -11.47 -19.93
C TYR A 168 10.91 -11.39 -20.13
N LEU A 169 10.44 -11.45 -21.38
CA LEU A 169 9.00 -11.45 -21.68
C LEU A 169 8.33 -12.72 -21.15
N LYS A 170 8.92 -13.90 -21.37
CA LYS A 170 8.42 -15.16 -20.80
C LYS A 170 8.38 -15.12 -19.28
N GLU A 171 9.39 -14.51 -18.65
CA GLU A 171 9.42 -14.36 -17.21
C GLU A 171 8.26 -13.50 -16.70
N ILE A 172 7.97 -12.37 -17.36
CA ILE A 172 6.80 -11.53 -17.05
C ILE A 172 5.49 -12.32 -17.22
N GLU A 173 5.33 -13.04 -18.32
CA GLU A 173 4.14 -13.85 -18.60
C GLU A 173 3.95 -15.01 -17.61
N SER A 174 5.03 -15.52 -17.04
CA SER A 174 5.01 -16.60 -16.05
C SER A 174 4.64 -16.13 -14.63
N LEU A 175 4.64 -14.82 -14.38
CA LEU A 175 4.30 -14.30 -13.06
C LEU A 175 2.80 -14.56 -12.78
N PRO A 176 2.47 -15.20 -11.64
CA PRO A 176 1.08 -15.49 -11.30
C PRO A 176 0.29 -14.18 -11.20
N ASN A 177 -0.94 -14.13 -11.71
CA ASN A 177 -1.82 -12.96 -11.65
C ASN A 177 -1.97 -12.41 -10.23
#